data_AF-A0A7W4ECT5-F1
#
_entry.id   AF-A0A7W4ECT5-F1
#
_cell.length_a   1.000
_cell.length_b   1.000
_cell.length_c   1.000
_cell.angle_alpha   90.00
_cell.angle_beta   90.00
_cell.angle_gamma   90.00
#
_symmetry.space_group_name_H-M   'P 1'
#
loop_
_entity.id
_entity.type
_entity.pdbx_description
1 polymer ?
#
loop_
_entity_poly.entity_id
_entity_poly.type
_entity_poly.pdbx_seq_one_letter_code
_entity_poly.pdbx_strand_id
1 'polypeptide(L)'
;MSLLSSFSSDFNRDMEIFSTNEEINSLGQRKLKYQKTGTALGILLPKAEKYDQFSTDKQGGKNGIVYDTFSFTFRCEFGVIIKKKYRLKDQYGTCYEVKRAFPSPGFGGDDHLVCYLEECDGIPIN
;
A
#
# COMPACT_ATOMS: atom_id res chain seq x y z
N MET A 1 -10.18 30.70 -6.32
CA MET A 1 -9.91 29.82 -5.15
C MET A 1 -9.73 28.43 -5.68
N SER A 2 -8.63 27.76 -5.36
CA SER A 2 -8.39 26.38 -5.80
C SER A 2 -9.23 25.41 -4.95
N LEU A 3 -9.81 24.39 -5.58
CA LEU A 3 -10.50 23.28 -4.88
C LEU A 3 -9.53 22.42 -4.04
N LEU A 4 -8.21 22.65 -4.14
CA LEU A 4 -7.16 22.07 -3.29
C LEU A 4 -7.43 22.21 -1.77
N SER A 5 -8.07 23.30 -1.34
CA SER A 5 -8.43 23.49 0.07
C SER A 5 -9.58 22.59 0.54
N SER A 6 -10.33 22.00 -0.38
CA SER A 6 -11.51 21.17 -0.07
C SER A 6 -11.16 19.70 0.17
N PHE A 7 -9.96 19.24 -0.20
CA PHE A 7 -9.51 17.86 0.00
C PHE A 7 -8.49 17.70 1.13
N SER A 8 -7.69 18.72 1.40
CA SER A 8 -6.71 18.68 2.49
C SER A 8 -7.38 18.55 3.87
N SER A 9 -8.61 19.04 4.03
CA SER A 9 -9.43 18.82 5.22
C SER A 9 -9.82 17.35 5.45
N ASP A 10 -9.82 16.53 4.39
CA ASP A 10 -10.27 15.13 4.43
C ASP A 10 -9.11 14.14 4.57
N PHE A 11 -7.86 14.63 4.56
CA PHE A 11 -6.68 13.81 4.77
C PHE A 11 -6.70 13.20 6.17
N ASN A 12 -6.71 11.88 6.22
CA ASN A 12 -6.80 11.12 7.47
C ASN A 12 -5.51 10.32 7.75
N ARG A 13 -4.55 10.33 6.82
CA ARG A 13 -3.33 9.52 6.90
C ARG A 13 -2.08 10.26 6.46
N ASP A 14 -1.04 10.12 7.26
CA ASP A 14 0.35 10.38 6.90
C ASP A 14 1.04 9.04 6.65
N MET A 15 1.72 8.93 5.52
CA MET A 15 2.35 7.71 5.05
C MET A 15 3.83 7.95 4.80
N GLU A 16 4.69 7.21 5.50
CA GLU A 16 6.09 7.07 5.12
C GLU A 16 6.19 6.14 3.91
N ILE A 17 6.95 6.55 2.90
CA ILE A 17 7.11 5.81 1.65
C ILE A 17 8.48 5.13 1.66
N PHE A 18 8.50 3.83 1.40
CA PHE A 18 9.72 3.03 1.31
C PHE A 18 9.82 2.38 -0.06
N SER A 19 10.93 2.65 -0.75
CA SER A 19 11.31 1.85 -1.91
C SER A 19 11.80 0.47 -1.45
N THR A 20 11.48 -0.55 -2.24
CA THR A 20 11.85 -1.94 -1.98
C THR A 20 12.86 -2.38 -3.03
N ASN A 21 14.06 -2.74 -2.59
CA ASN A 21 15.11 -3.30 -3.43
C ASN A 21 15.39 -4.75 -3.00
N GLU A 22 15.59 -5.64 -3.97
CA GLU A 22 15.99 -7.02 -3.72
C GLU A 22 17.50 -7.13 -3.94
N GLU A 23 18.23 -7.54 -2.91
CA GLU A 23 19.64 -7.87 -3.02
C GLU A 23 19.83 -9.38 -2.87
N ILE A 24 20.74 -9.93 -3.66
CA ILE A 24 21.16 -11.32 -3.57
C ILE A 24 22.52 -11.32 -2.89
N ASN A 25 22.63 -11.96 -1.74
CA ASN A 25 23.92 -12.06 -1.04
C ASN A 25 24.85 -13.08 -1.73
N SER A 26 26.10 -13.17 -1.27
CA SER A 26 27.09 -14.12 -1.79
C SER A 26 26.70 -15.60 -1.64
N LEU A 27 25.69 -15.90 -0.81
CA LEU A 27 25.13 -17.23 -0.60
C LEU A 27 23.87 -17.49 -1.46
N GLY A 28 23.50 -16.57 -2.35
CA GLY A 28 22.31 -16.69 -3.20
C GLY A 28 20.98 -16.41 -2.48
N GLN A 29 21.01 -15.96 -1.23
CA GLN A 29 19.80 -15.62 -0.48
C GLN A 29 19.32 -14.23 -0.88
N ARG A 30 18.01 -14.13 -1.12
CA ARG A 30 17.33 -12.87 -1.44
C ARG A 30 16.99 -12.15 -0.15
N LYS A 31 17.49 -10.93 0.01
CA LYS A 31 17.13 -10.03 1.11
C LYS A 31 16.47 -8.79 0.54
N LEU A 32 15.30 -8.46 1.07
CA LEU A 32 14.65 -7.18 0.78
C LEU A 32 15.30 -6.09 1.62
N LYS A 33 15.69 -5.00 0.97
CA LYS A 33 16.09 -3.75 1.60
C LYS A 33 15.01 -2.71 1.37
N TYR A 34 14.78 -1.92 2.42
CA TYR A 34 13.79 -0.86 2.42
C TYR A 34 14.52 0.46 2.64
N GLN A 35 14.26 1.44 1.78
CA GLN A 35 14.82 2.78 1.90
C GLN A 35 13.68 3.79 1.91
N LYS A 36 13.58 4.59 2.97
CA LYS A 36 12.61 5.69 3.06
C LYS A 36 12.91 6.71 1.96
N THR A 37 11.93 6.95 1.08
CA THR A 37 12.05 7.87 -0.06
C THR A 37 11.25 9.15 0.14
N GLY A 38 10.34 9.22 1.11
CA GLY A 38 9.56 10.41 1.39
C GLY A 38 8.39 10.15 2.32
N THR A 39 7.47 11.12 2.39
CA THR A 39 6.18 11.01 3.07
C THR A 39 5.07 11.51 2.14
N ALA A 40 3.83 11.10 2.41
CA ALA A 40 2.65 11.58 1.71
C ALA A 40 1.47 11.69 2.66
N LEU A 41 0.79 12.83 2.59
CA LEU A 41 -0.50 13.05 3.25
C LEU A 41 -1.61 12.65 2.29
N GLY A 42 -2.65 11.99 2.79
CA GLY A 42 -3.74 11.54 1.94
C GLY A 42 -4.90 10.88 2.69
N ILE A 43 -5.78 10.27 1.90
CA ILE A 43 -6.98 9.60 2.38
C ILE A 43 -6.80 8.08 2.20
N LEU A 44 -6.84 7.33 3.29
CA LEU A 44 -6.90 5.88 3.28
C LEU A 44 -8.36 5.43 3.45
N LEU A 45 -8.85 4.70 2.45
CA LEU A 45 -10.20 4.15 2.41
C LEU A 45 -10.12 2.61 2.43
N PRO A 46 -10.76 1.93 3.40
CA PRO A 46 -10.92 0.49 3.32
C PRO A 46 -11.80 0.15 2.10
N LYS A 47 -11.43 -0.87 1.32
CA LYS A 47 -12.19 -1.26 0.13
C LYS A 47 -13.13 -2.43 0.40
N ALA A 48 -12.61 -3.47 1.03
CA ALA A 48 -13.32 -4.65 1.51
C ALA A 48 -12.33 -5.58 2.23
N GLU A 49 -12.80 -6.35 3.21
CA GLU A 49 -12.17 -7.61 3.59
C GLU A 49 -12.27 -8.59 2.42
N LYS A 50 -11.15 -9.13 1.96
CA LYS A 50 -11.18 -10.27 1.06
C LYS A 50 -11.06 -11.53 1.90
N TYR A 51 -12.15 -12.28 1.97
CA TYR A 51 -12.12 -13.68 2.39
C TYR A 51 -11.74 -14.50 1.16
N ASP A 52 -10.65 -15.27 1.21
CA ASP A 52 -10.43 -16.29 0.21
C ASP A 52 -11.53 -17.34 0.35
N GLN A 53 -12.49 -17.31 -0.58
CA GLN A 53 -13.47 -18.39 -0.71
C GLN A 53 -12.74 -19.62 -1.25
N PHE A 54 -12.66 -20.66 -0.42
CA PHE A 54 -12.31 -22.00 -0.87
C PHE A 54 -13.25 -22.42 -2.00
N SER A 55 -12.71 -22.78 -3.16
CA SER A 55 -13.42 -23.71 -4.04
C SER A 55 -13.30 -25.09 -3.41
N THR A 56 -14.38 -25.56 -2.77
CA THR A 56 -14.51 -26.96 -2.38
C THR A 56 -14.55 -27.82 -3.63
N ASP A 57 -13.38 -28.29 -4.05
CA ASP A 57 -13.24 -29.57 -4.76
C ASP A 57 -11.78 -30.00 -4.73
N LYS A 58 -11.44 -30.77 -3.69
CA LYS A 58 -10.78 -32.09 -3.83
C LYS A 58 -10.53 -32.70 -2.46
N GLN A 59 -10.90 -33.98 -2.39
CA GLN A 59 -10.69 -34.89 -1.28
C GLN A 59 -9.29 -34.77 -0.67
N GLY A 60 -9.24 -34.63 0.67
CA GLY A 60 -8.14 -35.10 1.49
C GLY A 60 -6.94 -34.15 1.62
N GLY A 61 -6.86 -33.47 2.76
CA GLY A 61 -5.57 -33.15 3.38
C GLY A 61 -5.32 -31.68 3.67
N LYS A 62 -5.29 -31.37 4.98
CA LYS A 62 -4.71 -30.18 5.63
C LYS A 62 -5.37 -28.84 5.30
N ASN A 63 -6.37 -28.49 6.10
CA ASN A 63 -6.87 -27.12 6.23
C ASN A 63 -5.75 -26.22 6.79
N GLY A 64 -5.12 -25.43 5.92
CA GLY A 64 -4.30 -24.29 6.31
C GLY A 64 -5.19 -23.07 6.48
N ILE A 65 -5.08 -22.40 7.63
CA ILE A 65 -5.76 -21.14 7.94
C ILE A 65 -5.33 -20.09 6.91
N VAL A 66 -6.30 -19.40 6.29
CA VAL A 66 -6.06 -18.32 5.33
C VAL A 66 -6.00 -16.99 6.11
N TYR A 67 -4.98 -16.17 5.83
CA TYR A 67 -4.80 -14.85 6.43
C TYR A 67 -5.80 -13.84 5.83
N ASP A 68 -6.53 -13.13 6.69
CA ASP A 68 -7.36 -11.99 6.28
C ASP A 68 -6.46 -10.90 5.66
N THR A 69 -6.51 -10.73 4.34
CA THR A 69 -5.78 -9.64 3.67
C THR A 69 -6.72 -8.45 3.48
N PHE A 70 -6.61 -7.46 4.36
CA PHE A 70 -7.36 -6.22 4.26
C PHE A 70 -6.85 -5.37 3.10
N SER A 71 -7.76 -5.02 2.18
CA SER A 71 -7.44 -4.22 1.00
C SER A 71 -7.85 -2.77 1.20
N PHE A 72 -6.96 -1.84 0.84
CA PHE A 72 -7.18 -0.40 0.99
C PHE A 72 -6.92 0.35 -0.32
N THR A 73 -7.54 1.51 -0.44
CA THR A 73 -7.21 2.51 -1.45
C THR A 73 -6.66 3.74 -0.75
N PHE A 74 -5.44 4.13 -1.11
CA PHE A 74 -4.84 5.38 -0.65
C PHE A 74 -4.85 6.40 -1.79
N ARG A 75 -5.35 7.61 -1.51
CA ARG A 75 -5.38 8.74 -2.46
C ARG A 75 -4.55 9.87 -1.88
N CYS A 76 -3.60 10.38 -2.66
CA CYS A 76 -2.74 11.49 -2.25
C CYS A 76 -2.51 12.45 -3.42
N GLU A 77 -1.94 13.61 -3.10
CA GLU A 77 -1.65 14.67 -4.07
C GLU A 77 -0.74 14.19 -5.22
N PHE A 78 -0.91 14.80 -6.38
CA PHE A 78 -0.03 14.58 -7.52
C PHE A 78 1.39 15.09 -7.22
N GLY A 79 2.41 14.36 -7.68
CA GLY A 79 3.83 14.73 -7.50
C GLY A 79 4.60 13.81 -6.55
N VAL A 80 3.90 13.09 -5.66
CA VAL A 80 4.51 12.01 -4.88
C VAL A 80 4.83 10.82 -5.78
N ILE A 81 6.04 10.26 -5.67
CA ILE A 81 6.44 9.08 -6.44
C ILE A 81 6.24 7.81 -5.59
N ILE A 82 5.13 7.11 -5.83
CA ILE A 82 4.86 5.79 -5.25
C ILE A 82 4.75 4.76 -6.37
N LYS A 83 5.49 3.66 -6.28
CA LYS A 83 5.53 2.61 -7.32
C LYS A 83 5.01 1.29 -6.78
N LYS A 84 4.61 0.39 -7.69
CA LYS A 84 4.29 -1.00 -7.35
C LYS A 84 5.45 -1.64 -6.57
N LYS A 85 5.13 -2.49 -5.58
CA LYS A 85 6.04 -3.12 -4.61
C LYS A 85 6.69 -2.19 -3.59
N TYR A 86 6.45 -0.88 -3.66
CA TYR A 86 6.83 0.00 -2.55
C TYR A 86 6.01 -0.37 -1.32
N ARG A 87 6.51 0.00 -0.15
CA ARG A 87 5.79 -0.13 1.11
C ARG A 87 5.44 1.24 1.66
N LEU A 88 4.23 1.35 2.18
CA LEU A 88 3.75 2.52 2.91
C LEU A 88 3.59 2.14 4.38
N LYS A 89 4.03 3.01 5.27
CA LYS A 89 3.83 2.85 6.71
C LYS A 89 3.04 4.04 7.24
N ASP A 90 1.90 3.79 7.87
CA ASP A 90 1.07 4.87 8.41
C ASP A 90 1.59 5.40 9.74
N GLN A 91 1.00 6.50 10.21
CA GLN A 91 1.36 7.11 11.49
C GLN A 91 1.07 6.23 12.74
N TYR A 92 0.34 5.12 12.59
CA TYR A 92 0.09 4.14 13.66
C TYR A 92 1.00 2.91 13.58
N GLY A 93 1.86 2.84 12.58
CA GLY A 93 2.83 1.75 12.39
C GLY A 93 2.35 0.62 11.46
N THR A 94 1.13 0.68 10.94
CA THR A 94 0.61 -0.33 10.01
C THR A 94 1.33 -0.22 8.67
N CYS A 95 1.69 -1.38 8.12
CA CYS A 95 2.45 -1.47 6.87
C CYS A 95 1.60 -2.01 5.73
N TYR A 96 1.76 -1.40 4.56
CA TYR A 96 1.01 -1.72 3.36
C TYR A 96 1.95 -1.95 2.19
N GLU A 97 1.69 -2.97 1.37
CA GLU A 97 2.35 -3.14 0.09
C GLU A 97 1.52 -2.52 -1.03
N VAL A 98 2.19 -1.72 -1.87
CA VAL A 98 1.56 -1.12 -3.05
C VAL A 98 1.43 -2.16 -4.17
N LYS A 99 0.21 -2.65 -4.39
CA LYS A 99 -0.09 -3.60 -5.47
C LYS A 99 -0.23 -2.91 -6.82
N ARG A 100 -0.69 -1.65 -6.83
CA ARG A 100 -0.80 -0.81 -8.03
C ARG A 100 -0.80 0.66 -7.62
N ALA A 101 -0.16 1.51 -8.43
CA ALA A 101 -0.23 2.97 -8.32
C ALA A 101 -0.52 3.54 -9.71
N PHE A 102 -1.42 4.51 -9.81
CA PHE A 102 -1.74 5.15 -11.09
C PHE A 102 -2.25 6.58 -10.87
N PRO A 103 -1.95 7.49 -11.80
CA PRO A 103 -2.55 8.82 -11.81
C PRO A 103 -4.05 8.70 -12.12
N SER A 104 -4.88 9.43 -11.40
CA SER A 104 -6.31 9.57 -11.67
C SER A 104 -6.64 11.05 -11.76
N PRO A 105 -7.28 11.51 -12.85
CA PRO A 105 -7.74 12.89 -12.93
C PRO A 105 -8.78 13.14 -11.83
N GLY A 106 -8.61 14.21 -11.06
CA GLY A 106 -9.66 14.71 -10.18
C GLY A 106 -10.67 15.55 -10.94
N PHE A 107 -11.83 15.76 -10.34
CA PHE A 107 -12.80 16.72 -10.86
C PHE A 107 -12.26 18.14 -10.65
N GLY A 108 -12.08 18.91 -11.73
CA GLY A 108 -11.64 20.31 -11.65
C GLY A 108 -10.14 20.54 -11.87
N GLY A 109 -9.36 19.53 -12.26
CA GLY A 109 -7.93 19.67 -12.59
C GLY A 109 -6.96 19.31 -11.46
N ASP A 110 -7.47 18.85 -10.32
CA ASP A 110 -6.66 18.32 -9.22
C ASP A 110 -6.33 16.85 -9.49
N ASP A 111 -5.25 16.57 -10.21
CA ASP A 111 -4.81 15.20 -10.42
C ASP A 111 -4.44 14.54 -9.07
N HIS A 112 -4.70 13.25 -8.94
CA HIS A 112 -4.39 12.48 -7.73
C HIS A 112 -3.59 11.25 -8.07
N LEU A 113 -2.72 10.82 -7.15
CA LEU A 113 -2.16 9.48 -7.19
C LEU A 113 -3.04 8.53 -6.39
N VAL A 114 -3.54 7.49 -7.06
CA VAL A 114 -4.33 6.42 -6.42
C VAL A 114 -3.46 5.17 -6.28
N CYS A 115 -3.33 4.68 -5.05
CA CYS A 115 -2.62 3.46 -4.71
C CYS A 115 -3.60 2.39 -4.21
N TYR A 116 -3.54 1.20 -4.79
CA TYR A 116 -4.14 -0.01 -4.21
C TYR A 116 -3.14 -0.69 -3.31
N LEU A 117 -3.57 -0.91 -2.07
CA LEU A 117 -2.75 -1.37 -0.97
C LEU A 117 -3.33 -2.66 -0.40
N GLU A 118 -2.44 -3.55 0.03
CA GLU A 118 -2.79 -4.67 0.90
C GLU A 118 -1.94 -4.55 2.16
N GLU A 119 -2.54 -4.82 3.31
CA GLU A 119 -1.80 -4.92 4.56
C GLU A 119 -0.75 -6.04 4.45
N CYS A 120 0.43 -5.81 5.02
CA CYS A 120 1.52 -6.76 4.95
C CYS A 120 2.33 -6.75 6.24
N ASP A 121 3.07 -7.83 6.48
CA ASP A 121 4.04 -7.90 7.56
C ASP A 121 4.97 -6.68 7.51
N GLY A 122 5.26 -6.15 8.70
CA GLY A 122 5.98 -4.89 8.87
C GLY A 122 7.30 -4.80 8.10
N ILE A 123 7.83 -3.58 7.96
CA ILE A 123 9.20 -3.38 7.46
C ILE A 123 10.16 -3.83 8.57
N PRO A 124 10.93 -4.92 8.40
CA PRO A 124 11.87 -5.36 9.42
C PRO A 124 12.90 -4.25 9.66
N ILE A 125 12.87 -3.70 10.88
CA ILE A 125 13.84 -2.72 11.36
C ILE A 125 15.11 -3.52 11.64
N ASN A 126 16.15 -3.33 10.83
CA ASN A 126 17.51 -3.77 11.19
C ASN A 126 18.19 -2.65 11.98
#